data_AF-A0A1S2W5I9-F1
#
_entry.id   AF-A0A1S2W5I9-F1
#
_cell.length_a   1.000
_cell.length_b   1.000
_cell.length_c   1.000
_cell.angle_alpha   90.00
_cell.angle_beta   90.00
_cell.angle_gamma   90.00
#
_symmetry.space_group_name_H-M   'P 1'
#
loop_
_entity.id
_entity.type
_entity.pdbx_description
1 polymer ?
#
loop_
_entity_poly.entity_id
_entity_poly.type
_entity_poly.pdbx_seq_one_letter_code
_entity_poly.pdbx_strand_id
1 'polypeptide(L)' 'MQGPHLLITSAGRRAKLVEYFVQEFKTGRVSTADCNPLAPALYMTDQHYIVPRIDEVNYRIFERESPLL' A
#
# COMPACT_ATOMS: atom_id res chain seq x y z
N MET A 1 5.90 -0.62 -21.98
CA MET A 1 4.63 -0.48 -21.23
C MET A 1 4.99 -0.26 -19.77
N GLN A 2 4.29 0.62 -19.05
CA GLN A 2 4.53 0.77 -17.61
C GLN A 2 4.02 -0.49 -16.89
N GLY A 3 4.85 -1.08 -16.01
CA GLY A 3 4.49 -2.27 -15.25
C GLY A 3 3.43 -1.98 -14.18
N PRO A 4 2.76 -3.02 -13.64
CA PRO A 4 1.72 -2.87 -12.63
C PRO A 4 2.25 -2.25 -11.33
N HIS A 5 1.41 -1.53 -10.61
CA HIS A 5 1.74 -1.02 -9.27
C HIS A 5 0.85 -1.69 -8.22
N LEU A 6 1.46 -2.53 -7.38
CA LEU A 6 0.80 -3.19 -6.25
C LEU A 6 0.93 -2.33 -4.98
N LEU A 7 -0.21 -2.01 -4.36
CA LEU A 7 -0.26 -1.34 -3.05
C LEU A 7 -0.79 -2.32 -1.98
N ILE A 8 0.03 -2.62 -0.98
CA ILE A 8 -0.33 -3.49 0.15
C ILE A 8 -0.80 -2.61 1.31
N THR A 9 -2.10 -2.57 1.56
CA THR A 9 -2.71 -1.76 2.64
C THR A 9 -2.82 -2.54 3.95
N SER A 10 -2.96 -1.79 5.06
CA SER A 10 -2.94 -2.33 6.42
C SER A 10 -1.70 -3.19 6.70
N ALA A 11 -0.56 -2.91 6.05
CA ALA A 11 0.60 -3.81 5.92
C ALA A 11 1.05 -4.43 7.26
N GLY A 12 1.01 -3.65 8.34
CA GLY A 12 1.18 -4.09 9.71
C GLY A 12 2.54 -4.73 9.96
N ARG A 13 2.53 -5.89 10.62
CA ARG A 13 3.75 -6.64 10.99
C ARG A 13 4.24 -7.60 9.91
N ARG A 14 3.61 -7.65 8.74
CA ARG A 14 3.82 -8.68 7.71
C ARG A 14 5.06 -8.41 6.84
N ALA A 15 6.18 -8.05 7.46
CA ALA A 15 7.41 -7.70 6.76
C ALA A 15 7.88 -8.79 5.79
N LYS A 16 7.88 -10.06 6.23
CA LYS A 16 8.32 -11.18 5.40
C LYS A 16 7.42 -11.41 4.18
N LEU A 17 6.12 -11.17 4.30
CA LEU A 17 5.19 -11.26 3.17
C LEU A 17 5.49 -10.18 2.13
N VAL A 18 5.73 -8.95 2.58
CA VAL A 18 6.08 -7.84 1.68
C VAL A 18 7.42 -8.09 0.99
N GLU A 19 8.41 -8.65 1.71
CA GLU A 19 9.70 -9.05 1.12
C GLU A 19 9.51 -10.04 -0.04
N TYR A 20 8.63 -11.03 0.10
CA TYR A 20 8.32 -11.96 -1.00
C TYR A 20 7.71 -11.26 -2.21
N PHE A 21 6.80 -10.31 -2.00
CA PHE A 21 6.26 -9.53 -3.11
C PHE A 21 7.37 -8.71 -3.79
N VAL A 22 8.19 -7.98 -3.04
CA VAL A 22 9.29 -7.19 -3.60
C VAL A 22 10.27 -8.06 -4.39
N GLN A 23 10.58 -9.27 -3.91
CA GLN A 23 11.47 -10.19 -4.60
C GLN A 23 10.84 -10.75 -5.88
N GLU A 24 9.56 -11.09 -5.90
CA GLU A 24 8.92 -11.78 -7.02
C GLU A 24 8.25 -10.84 -8.05
N PHE A 25 7.94 -9.59 -7.68
CA PHE A 25 7.31 -8.61 -8.58
C PHE A 25 8.34 -8.00 -9.55
N LYS A 26 8.77 -8.80 -10.53
CA LYS A 26 9.87 -8.44 -11.47
C LYS A 26 9.54 -7.27 -12.41
N THR A 27 8.26 -6.95 -12.60
CA THR A 27 7.82 -5.83 -13.44
C THR A 27 6.91 -4.91 -12.65
N GLY A 28 7.14 -3.62 -12.76
CA GLY A 28 6.36 -2.61 -12.05
C GLY A 28 6.91 -2.30 -10.66
N ARG A 29 6.02 -2.06 -9.69
CA ARG A 29 6.38 -1.54 -8.36
C ARG A 29 5.51 -2.12 -7.26
N VAL A 30 6.08 -2.31 -6.07
CA VAL A 30 5.35 -2.64 -4.84
C VAL A 30 5.47 -1.46 -3.86
N SER A 31 4.38 -1.08 -3.23
CA SER A 31 4.33 -0.08 -2.15
C SER A 31 3.49 -0.58 -1.00
N THR A 32 3.68 0.02 0.17
CA THR A 32 2.93 -0.34 1.39
C THR A 32 2.17 0.85 1.96
N ALA A 33 1.08 0.58 2.65
CA ALA A 33 0.36 1.58 3.42
C ALA A 33 -0.13 1.01 4.74
N ASP A 34 -0.06 1.81 5.80
CA ASP A 34 -0.56 1.48 7.12
C ASP A 34 -0.98 2.73 7.88
N CYS A 35 -1.85 2.57 8.87
CA CYS A 35 -2.25 3.67 9.75
C CYS A 35 -1.24 3.95 10.87
N ASN A 36 -0.37 2.97 11.17
CA ASN A 36 0.64 3.11 12.20
C ASN A 36 2.03 3.28 11.55
N PRO A 37 2.72 4.42 11.76
CA PRO A 37 4.08 4.61 11.25
C PRO A 37 5.10 3.61 11.81
N LEU A 38 4.79 2.93 12.92
CA LEU A 38 5.63 1.89 13.49
C LEU A 38 5.39 0.50 12.88
N ALA A 39 4.51 0.37 11.88
CA ALA A 39 4.28 -0.89 11.19
C ALA A 39 5.57 -1.31 10.43
N PRO A 40 6.24 -2.42 10.81
CA PRO A 40 7.54 -2.76 10.23
C PRO A 40 7.46 -3.09 8.74
N ALA A 41 6.30 -3.54 8.25
CA ALA A 41 6.12 -3.83 6.84
C ALA A 41 6.24 -2.59 5.93
N LEU A 42 6.03 -1.37 6.46
CA LEU A 42 6.19 -0.11 5.70
C LEU A 42 7.60 0.03 5.13
N TYR A 43 8.58 -0.43 5.90
CA TYR A 43 10.00 -0.23 5.61
C TYR A 43 10.58 -1.34 4.72
N MET A 44 9.74 -2.24 4.21
CA MET A 44 10.15 -3.29 3.28
C MET A 44 10.06 -2.85 1.80
N THR A 45 9.53 -1.66 1.53
CA THR A 45 9.35 -1.11 0.17
C THR A 45 9.94 0.30 0.07
N ASP A 46 10.42 0.68 -1.11
CA ASP A 46 10.97 2.02 -1.38
C ASP A 46 9.96 3.14 -1.14
N GLN A 47 8.68 2.87 -1.41
CA GLN A 47 7.59 3.82 -1.21
C GLN A 47 6.57 3.27 -0.21
N HIS A 48 6.29 4.04 0.84
CA HIS A 48 5.28 3.72 1.84
C HIS A 48 4.45 4.95 2.21
N TYR A 49 3.22 4.71 2.66
CA TYR A 49 2.25 5.76 2.95
C TYR A 49 1.62 5.56 4.33
N ILE A 50 1.53 6.66 5.09
CA ILE A 50 0.70 6.69 6.29
C ILE A 50 -0.71 7.08 5.87
N VAL A 51 -1.68 6.22 6.16
CA VAL A 51 -3.08 6.39 5.76
C VAL A 51 -3.97 6.48 7.00
N PRO A 52 -5.21 6.97 6.89
CA PRO A 52 -6.16 6.89 8.00
C PRO A 52 -6.42 5.45 8.43
N ARG A 53 -6.94 5.25 9.63
CA ARG A 53 -7.40 3.93 10.08
C ARG A 53 -8.61 3.48 9.29
N ILE A 54 -8.80 2.16 9.17
CA ILE A 54 -9.89 1.55 8.39
C ILE A 54 -11.30 1.91 8.89
N ASP A 55 -11.43 2.30 10.16
CA ASP A 55 -12.66 2.72 10.81
C ASP A 55 -12.93 4.24 10.68
N GLU A 56 -11.98 5.02 10.15
CA GLU A 56 -12.18 6.45 9.91
C GLU A 56 -12.95 6.71 8.60
N VAL A 57 -13.84 7.70 8.62
CA VAL A 57 -14.68 8.07 7.45
C VAL A 57 -13.83 8.42 6.22
N ASN A 58 -12.67 9.04 6.44
CA ASN A 58 -11.75 9.45 5.39
C ASN A 58 -10.96 8.29 4.75
N TYR A 59 -10.96 7.09 5.34
CA TYR A 59 -10.37 5.89 4.73
C TYR A 59 -11.13 5.47 3.46
N ARG A 60 -12.44 5.76 3.42
CA ARG A 60 -13.33 5.39 2.31
C ARG A 60 -13.34 6.41 1.15
N ILE A 61 -12.51 7.46 1.17
CA ILE A 61 -12.52 8.52 0.13
C ILE A 61 -11.88 8.04 -1.20
N PHE A 62 -11.85 6.74 -1.47
CA PHE A 62 -11.80 6.23 -2.85
C PHE A 62 -13.18 6.21 -3.53
N GLU A 63 -14.28 6.45 -2.80
CA GLU A 63 -15.63 6.62 -3.37
C GLU A 63 -15.98 8.10 -3.63
N ARG A 64 -15.28 8.74 -4.58
CA ARG A 64 -15.67 9.90 -5.42
C ARG A 64 -14.37 10.56 -5.88
N GLU A 65 -14.03 10.59 -7.16
CA GLU A 65 -14.90 10.90 -8.29
C GLU A 65 -14.73 9.88 -9.42
N SER A 66 -15.83 9.23 -9.84
CA SER A 66 -16.01 9.02 -11.28
C SER A 66 -16.44 10.38 -11.82
N PRO A 67 -15.60 11.13 -12.56
CA PRO A 67 -16.15 12.14 -13.42
C PRO A 67 -17.01 11.36 -14.42
N LEU A 68 -18.29 11.70 -14.46
CA LEU A 68 -19.13 11.42 -15.61
C LEU A 68 -18.42 12.02 -16.83
N LEU A 69 -17.71 11.18 -17.58
CA LEU A 69 -17.35 11.35 -18.99
C LEU A 69 -17.69 10.04 -19.70
#